data_AF-A0A382RPQ3-F1
#
_entry.id   AF-A0A382RPQ3-F1
#
_cell.length_a   1.000
_cell.length_b   1.000
_cell.length_c   1.000
_cell.angle_alpha   90.00
_cell.angle_beta   90.00
_cell.angle_gamma   90.00
#
_symmetry.space_group_name_H-M   'P 1'
#
loop_
_entity.id
_entity.type
_entity.pdbx_description
1 polymer ?
#
loop_
_entity_poly.entity_id
_entity_poly.type
_entity_poly.pdbx_seq_one_letter_code
_entity_poly.pdbx_strand_id
1 'polypeptide(L)'
;VEPQAVIDEPFVSRRYANAAYFQAGGEFDTASPPVEVDMGFRLDENTIVPISEPGNPNTVNINATHYWETELVDLLGDDEPEFVALENNSFHITNSRFLISIYSWDSVTEKFTLSQYQPEDTGAVHDQNFQFRDLDGDSKLDIVSTLKPGMFTNDVIALHRNLNPDWSLSTKTFSSFMSENSCNRIYTPDLDADGNLDVIVTCPGADALEIYYGKNMLLADRDNDSIPDINDTYPLISIGSLIDTDSDGAPNDCDQACINIGMSADNDDDNDGTLDVNDPYPLVVPPTLTFNYAGNTDKPIAGISLTQTESGGT
;
A
#
# COMPACT_ATOMS: atom_id res chain seq x y z
N VAL A 1 20.55 -3.64 42.34
CA VAL A 1 21.65 -2.96 41.62
C VAL A 1 20.95 -2.09 40.60
N GLU A 2 21.07 -0.76 40.71
CA GLU A 2 20.56 0.11 39.64
C GLU A 2 21.25 -0.31 38.33
N PRO A 3 20.52 -0.38 37.20
CA PRO A 3 21.16 -0.69 35.93
C PRO A 3 22.22 0.39 35.69
N GLN A 4 23.49 0.01 35.75
CA GLN A 4 24.56 0.93 35.39
C GLN A 4 24.37 1.28 33.91
N ALA A 5 24.34 2.57 33.61
CA ALA A 5 24.42 3.03 32.23
C ALA A 5 25.65 2.40 31.58
N VAL A 6 25.44 1.69 30.47
CA VAL A 6 26.55 1.22 29.64
C VAL A 6 27.22 2.47 29.08
N ILE A 7 28.42 2.77 29.57
CA ILE A 7 29.24 3.86 29.05
C ILE A 7 30.08 3.25 27.93
N ASP A 8 29.56 3.30 26.72
CA ASP A 8 30.29 2.96 25.50
C ASP A 8 30.40 4.20 24.61
N GLU A 9 31.45 4.30 23.79
CA GLU A 9 31.55 5.41 22.84
C GLU A 9 30.52 5.24 21.72
N PRO A 10 29.88 6.34 21.24
CA PRO A 10 28.96 6.26 20.11
C PRO A 10 29.70 5.72 18.87
N PHE A 11 29.25 4.60 18.32
CA PHE A 11 29.81 4.05 17.08
C PHE A 11 29.35 4.81 15.82
N VAL A 12 28.21 5.52 15.92
CA VAL A 12 27.70 6.35 14.82
C VAL A 12 28.56 7.60 14.66
N SER A 13 29.04 7.82 13.44
CA SER A 13 29.87 8.97 13.09
C SER A 13 29.06 10.25 12.87
N ARG A 14 27.75 10.11 12.62
CA ARG A 14 26.80 11.22 12.40
C ARG A 14 25.72 11.26 13.49
N ARG A 15 25.29 12.47 13.84
CA ARG A 15 24.10 12.68 14.66
C ARG A 15 22.89 12.19 13.85
N TYR A 16 22.03 11.35 14.44
CA TYR A 16 20.82 10.77 13.82
C TYR A 16 21.05 9.65 12.81
N ALA A 17 22.25 9.05 12.71
CA ALA A 17 22.43 7.89 11.86
C ALA A 17 21.72 6.63 12.40
N ASN A 18 21.32 5.76 11.49
CA ASN A 18 20.79 4.44 11.78
C ASN A 18 21.91 3.40 11.84
N ALA A 19 21.61 2.23 12.41
CA ALA A 19 22.61 1.20 12.63
C ALA A 19 22.06 -0.19 12.40
N ALA A 20 22.87 -1.03 11.76
CA ALA A 20 22.60 -2.43 11.55
C ALA A 20 23.51 -3.30 12.44
N TYR A 21 22.93 -4.35 12.98
CA TYR A 21 23.62 -5.43 13.67
C TYR A 21 23.47 -6.71 12.85
N PHE A 22 24.47 -7.58 12.91
CA PHE A 22 24.46 -8.82 12.14
C PHE A 22 23.87 -9.98 12.95
N GLN A 23 23.34 -10.97 12.24
CA GLN A 23 22.96 -12.27 12.77
C GLN A 23 23.67 -13.35 11.95
N ALA A 24 24.17 -14.40 12.61
CA ALA A 24 24.80 -15.53 11.94
C ALA A 24 24.41 -16.84 12.64
N GLY A 25 24.04 -17.87 11.86
CA GLY A 25 23.69 -19.18 12.42
C GLY A 25 22.47 -19.18 13.34
N GLY A 26 21.56 -18.21 13.19
CA GLY A 26 20.39 -18.06 14.06
C GLY A 26 20.63 -17.29 15.36
N GLU A 27 21.85 -16.78 15.60
CA GLU A 27 22.20 -16.00 16.79
C GLU A 27 22.62 -14.58 16.43
N PHE A 28 22.27 -13.60 17.26
CA PHE A 28 22.76 -12.23 17.12
C PHE A 28 24.28 -12.22 17.26
N ASP A 29 24.97 -11.58 16.32
CA ASP A 29 26.40 -11.35 16.45
C ASP A 29 26.64 -10.25 17.48
N THR A 30 26.99 -10.66 18.69
CA THR A 30 27.33 -9.74 19.79
C THR A 30 28.81 -9.38 19.83
N ALA A 31 29.62 -9.90 18.89
CA ALA A 31 31.07 -9.71 18.86
C ALA A 31 31.50 -8.64 17.84
N SER A 32 30.79 -8.53 16.72
CA SER A 32 31.05 -7.50 15.72
C SER A 32 30.46 -6.14 16.13
N PRO A 33 31.16 -5.03 15.83
CA PRO A 33 30.57 -3.72 15.98
C PRO A 33 29.41 -3.53 14.98
N PRO A 34 28.38 -2.75 15.34
CA PRO A 34 27.33 -2.36 14.39
C PRO A 34 27.89 -1.54 13.23
N VAL A 35 27.17 -1.57 12.11
CA VAL A 35 27.48 -0.79 10.90
C VAL A 35 26.50 0.37 10.79
N GLU A 36 27.02 1.56 10.56
CA GLU A 36 26.19 2.75 10.29
C GLU A 36 25.48 2.58 8.93
N VAL A 37 24.17 2.84 8.89
CA VAL A 37 23.34 2.73 7.69
C VAL A 37 22.80 4.09 7.31
N ASP A 38 22.89 4.40 6.02
CA ASP A 38 22.39 5.64 5.43
C ASP A 38 20.93 5.46 5.00
N MET A 39 19.99 5.71 5.93
CA MET A 39 18.54 5.59 5.69
C MET A 39 17.79 6.85 6.16
N GLY A 40 16.83 7.29 5.32
CA GLY A 40 15.61 8.02 5.67
C GLY A 40 15.74 9.40 6.31
N PHE A 41 15.71 10.47 5.51
CA PHE A 41 15.27 11.77 6.01
C PHE A 41 14.41 12.46 4.95
N ARG A 42 13.13 12.70 5.22
CA ARG A 42 12.26 13.49 4.31
C ARG A 42 12.01 14.90 4.83
N LEU A 43 12.02 15.09 6.15
CA LEU A 43 11.78 16.39 6.78
C LEU A 43 13.00 17.34 6.68
N ASP A 44 13.90 17.06 5.75
CA ASP A 44 14.99 17.95 5.35
C ASP A 44 14.44 19.28 4.83
N GLU A 45 15.25 20.35 4.89
CA GLU A 45 14.88 21.71 4.47
C GLU A 45 13.82 22.42 5.31
N ASN A 46 13.54 21.91 6.51
CA ASN A 46 12.64 22.56 7.43
C ASN A 46 13.15 23.96 7.79
N THR A 47 12.30 24.99 7.62
CA THR A 47 12.70 26.41 7.78
C THR A 47 12.30 27.01 9.13
N ILE A 48 11.67 26.22 9.99
CA ILE A 48 11.06 26.68 11.25
C ILE A 48 12.10 26.73 12.38
N VAL A 49 12.15 27.86 13.11
CA VAL A 49 13.09 28.06 14.22
C VAL A 49 13.00 26.91 15.24
N PRO A 50 14.14 26.28 15.60
CA PRO A 50 14.16 25.22 16.61
C PRO A 50 13.72 25.72 17.99
N ILE A 51 13.16 24.83 18.78
CA ILE A 51 12.91 25.06 20.21
C ILE A 51 14.26 25.29 20.89
N SER A 52 14.38 26.41 21.60
CA SER A 52 15.55 26.70 22.41
C SER A 52 15.43 26.02 23.78
N GLU A 53 16.29 25.04 24.06
CA GLU A 53 16.37 24.48 25.41
C GLU A 53 17.24 25.36 26.32
N PRO A 54 16.72 25.89 27.45
CA PRO A 54 17.51 26.66 28.38
C PRO A 54 18.62 25.80 29.00
N GLY A 55 19.88 26.10 28.67
CA GLY A 55 21.05 25.47 29.29
C GLY A 55 21.61 24.23 28.57
N ASN A 56 21.06 23.84 27.41
CA ASN A 56 21.62 22.77 26.58
C ASN A 56 22.44 23.37 25.43
N PRO A 57 23.78 23.25 25.42
CA PRO A 57 24.63 23.80 24.36
C PRO A 57 24.57 22.99 23.05
N ASN A 58 23.88 21.85 23.04
CA ASN A 58 23.68 21.07 21.84
C ASN A 58 22.60 21.72 20.98
N THR A 59 23.02 22.37 19.89
CA THR A 59 22.13 22.87 18.85
C THR A 59 21.21 21.75 18.39
N VAL A 60 19.92 21.93 18.62
CA VAL A 60 18.85 21.07 18.11
C VAL A 60 18.94 21.10 16.58
N ASN A 61 19.17 19.94 15.96
CA ASN A 61 19.23 19.87 14.50
C ASN A 61 17.81 20.01 13.95
N ILE A 62 17.56 21.10 13.22
CA ILE A 62 16.27 21.42 12.61
C ILE A 62 15.79 20.38 11.57
N ASN A 63 16.74 19.69 10.93
CA ASN A 63 16.49 18.66 9.94
C ASN A 63 16.42 17.26 10.55
N ALA A 64 16.57 17.13 11.87
CA ALA A 64 16.42 15.82 12.48
C ALA A 64 14.95 15.38 12.41
N THR A 65 14.74 14.19 11.88
CA THR A 65 13.46 13.49 11.89
C THR A 65 13.52 12.40 12.93
N HIS A 66 12.38 12.10 13.53
CA HIS A 66 12.17 10.96 14.40
C HIS A 66 11.19 10.03 13.72
N TYR A 67 11.56 8.75 13.62
CA TYR A 67 10.61 7.72 13.28
C TYR A 67 9.80 7.38 14.53
N TRP A 68 8.50 7.64 14.47
CA TRP A 68 7.56 7.32 15.53
C TRP A 68 7.07 5.88 15.45
N GLU A 69 6.97 5.37 14.22
CA GLU A 69 6.57 4.01 13.85
C GLU A 69 7.14 3.70 12.45
N THR A 70 7.50 2.45 12.19
CA THR A 70 8.11 2.01 10.92
C THR A 70 7.70 0.59 10.58
N GLU A 71 7.60 0.27 9.29
CA GLU A 71 7.34 -1.08 8.79
C GLU A 71 8.10 -1.33 7.48
N LEU A 72 8.41 -2.60 7.20
CA LEU A 72 8.83 -3.07 5.88
C LEU A 72 7.68 -3.87 5.26
N VAL A 73 7.13 -3.37 4.16
CA VAL A 73 5.94 -3.93 3.53
C VAL A 73 6.01 -3.70 2.02
N ASP A 74 5.71 -4.72 1.23
CA ASP A 74 5.54 -4.58 -0.22
C ASP A 74 4.23 -3.84 -0.50
N LEU A 75 4.33 -2.53 -0.73
CA LEU A 75 3.20 -1.66 -1.02
C LEU A 75 2.96 -1.51 -2.53
N LEU A 76 3.97 -1.79 -3.34
CA LEU A 76 3.92 -1.64 -4.79
C LEU A 76 3.46 -2.91 -5.51
N GLY A 77 3.49 -4.05 -4.82
CA GLY A 77 3.14 -5.37 -5.36
C GLY A 77 4.21 -5.92 -6.28
N ASP A 78 5.49 -5.58 -6.04
CA ASP A 78 6.62 -5.99 -6.88
C ASP A 78 7.57 -6.99 -6.19
N ASP A 79 7.13 -7.60 -5.09
CA ASP A 79 7.87 -8.51 -4.22
C ASP A 79 9.10 -7.88 -3.52
N GLU A 80 9.28 -6.55 -3.62
CA GLU A 80 10.32 -5.80 -2.93
C GLU A 80 9.69 -4.91 -1.83
N PRO A 81 10.10 -5.03 -0.57
CA PRO A 81 9.45 -4.27 0.51
C PRO A 81 9.85 -2.79 0.51
N GLU A 82 8.87 -1.92 0.60
CA GLU A 82 9.04 -0.51 0.95
C GLU A 82 9.33 -0.34 2.43
N PHE A 83 10.21 0.61 2.74
CA PHE A 83 10.36 1.13 4.09
C PHE A 83 9.35 2.27 4.30
N VAL A 84 8.34 2.01 5.13
CA VAL A 84 7.31 3.00 5.47
C VAL A 84 7.58 3.53 6.87
N ALA A 85 7.64 4.85 7.01
CA ALA A 85 7.92 5.50 8.29
C ALA A 85 6.90 6.60 8.61
N LEU A 86 6.43 6.63 9.86
CA LEU A 86 5.78 7.79 10.45
C LEU A 86 6.84 8.73 10.99
N GLU A 87 7.21 9.72 10.18
CA GLU A 87 8.21 10.72 10.49
C GLU A 87 7.62 11.92 11.23
N ASN A 88 8.34 12.45 12.21
CA ASN A 88 7.99 13.72 12.85
C ASN A 88 9.21 14.49 13.37
N ASN A 89 9.02 15.78 13.62
CA ASN A 89 10.03 16.68 14.16
C ASN A 89 9.58 17.38 15.47
N SER A 90 8.67 16.75 16.21
CA SER A 90 7.98 17.37 17.36
C SER A 90 8.89 17.70 18.55
N PHE A 91 10.04 17.05 18.66
CA PHE A 91 11.05 17.36 19.67
C PHE A 91 11.92 18.58 19.33
N HIS A 92 11.80 19.11 18.12
CA HIS A 92 12.73 20.10 17.61
C HIS A 92 12.08 21.43 17.29
N ILE A 93 10.80 21.44 16.92
CA ILE A 93 10.09 22.66 16.53
C ILE A 93 8.70 22.73 17.19
N THR A 94 8.19 23.95 17.38
CA THR A 94 6.89 24.16 18.04
C THR A 94 5.68 23.88 17.14
N ASN A 95 5.85 23.89 15.82
CA ASN A 95 4.81 23.59 14.85
C ASN A 95 5.16 22.30 14.10
N SER A 96 5.16 21.21 14.86
CA SER A 96 5.61 19.91 14.38
C SER A 96 4.73 19.37 13.26
N ARG A 97 5.36 18.69 12.30
CA ARG A 97 4.67 17.96 11.23
C ARG A 97 4.82 16.46 11.47
N PHE A 98 3.79 15.71 11.12
CA PHE A 98 3.78 14.25 11.11
C PHE A 98 3.49 13.82 9.67
N LEU A 99 4.30 12.92 9.12
CA LEU A 99 4.16 12.44 7.76
C LEU A 99 4.34 10.93 7.70
N ILE A 100 3.48 10.27 6.93
CA ILE A 100 3.78 8.95 6.44
C ILE A 100 4.68 9.13 5.20
N SER A 101 5.83 8.49 5.23
CA SER A 101 6.82 8.53 4.17
C SER A 101 7.14 7.14 3.69
N ILE A 102 7.09 6.95 2.38
CA ILE A 102 7.42 5.70 1.70
C ILE A 102 8.79 5.85 1.07
N TYR A 103 9.68 4.91 1.36
CA TYR A 103 10.97 4.80 0.71
C TYR A 103 11.07 3.45 -0.01
N SER A 104 11.45 3.49 -1.29
CA SER A 104 11.65 2.30 -2.10
C SER A 104 13.13 2.00 -2.27
N TRP A 105 13.46 0.73 -2.43
CA TRP A 105 14.83 0.29 -2.63
C TRP A 105 15.33 0.67 -4.04
N ASP A 106 16.43 1.42 -4.11
CA ASP A 106 17.13 1.70 -5.36
C ASP A 106 18.30 0.73 -5.50
N SER A 107 18.15 -0.26 -6.39
CA SER A 107 19.17 -1.27 -6.67
C SER A 107 20.45 -0.72 -7.32
N VAL A 108 20.40 0.49 -7.92
CA VAL A 108 21.58 1.13 -8.52
C VAL A 108 22.45 1.78 -7.46
N THR A 109 21.83 2.45 -6.48
CA THR A 109 22.56 3.13 -5.40
C THR A 109 22.70 2.28 -4.14
N GLU A 110 22.03 1.13 -4.09
CA GLU A 110 21.93 0.22 -2.94
C GLU A 110 21.42 0.94 -1.68
N LYS A 111 20.39 1.78 -1.86
CA LYS A 111 19.82 2.62 -0.80
C LYS A 111 18.32 2.76 -0.94
N PHE A 112 17.66 2.95 0.20
CA PHE A 112 16.29 3.44 0.22
C PHE A 112 16.24 4.91 -0.19
N THR A 113 15.43 5.21 -1.20
CA THR A 113 15.20 6.57 -1.70
C THR A 113 13.73 6.93 -1.52
N LEU A 114 13.45 8.22 -1.30
CA LEU A 114 12.07 8.68 -1.13
C LEU A 114 11.27 8.38 -2.40
N SER A 115 10.19 7.61 -2.27
CA SER A 115 9.32 7.32 -3.41
C SER A 115 8.75 8.62 -4.00
N GLN A 116 8.61 8.66 -5.32
CA GLN A 116 8.00 9.79 -6.01
C GLN A 116 6.55 10.01 -5.56
N TYR A 117 5.86 8.94 -5.19
CA TYR A 117 4.45 8.97 -4.81
C TYR A 117 4.32 8.70 -3.32
N GLN A 118 3.65 9.62 -2.64
CA GLN A 118 3.61 9.65 -1.18
C GLN A 118 2.16 9.75 -0.73
N PRO A 119 1.78 9.13 0.39
CA PRO A 119 0.47 9.31 0.98
C PRO A 119 0.19 10.79 1.24
N GLU A 120 -1.05 11.21 1.03
CA GLU A 120 -1.47 12.59 1.24
C GLU A 120 -1.27 13.01 2.72
N ASP A 121 -0.81 14.25 2.93
CA ASP A 121 -0.59 14.77 4.28
C ASP A 121 -1.94 15.00 4.99
N THR A 122 -2.11 14.34 6.13
CA THR A 122 -3.33 14.48 6.94
C THR A 122 -3.44 15.86 7.59
N GLY A 123 -2.32 16.60 7.69
CA GLY A 123 -2.22 17.86 8.41
C GLY A 123 -2.43 17.72 9.93
N ALA A 124 -2.51 16.49 10.42
CA ALA A 124 -2.79 16.16 11.81
C ALA A 124 -1.58 15.50 12.48
N VAL A 125 -1.64 15.43 13.82
CA VAL A 125 -0.69 14.60 14.56
C VAL A 125 -1.17 13.15 14.47
N HIS A 126 -0.24 12.23 14.27
CA HIS A 126 -0.54 10.80 14.31
C HIS A 126 -0.28 10.21 15.70
N ASP A 127 -1.05 9.19 16.04
CA ASP A 127 -0.69 8.25 17.11
C ASP A 127 0.10 7.08 16.51
N GLN A 128 0.81 6.32 17.37
CA GLN A 128 1.46 5.08 16.95
C GLN A 128 0.36 4.05 16.70
N ASN A 129 0.22 3.58 15.47
CA ASN A 129 -0.47 2.36 14.99
C ASN A 129 -1.06 2.66 13.60
N PHE A 130 -0.23 2.56 12.56
CA PHE A 130 -0.75 2.31 11.21
C PHE A 130 -0.82 0.81 10.93
N GLN A 131 -1.74 0.41 10.06
CA GLN A 131 -1.89 -0.95 9.55
C GLN A 131 -1.92 -0.90 8.02
N PHE A 132 -1.35 -1.94 7.40
CA PHE A 132 -1.31 -2.10 5.95
C PHE A 132 -2.23 -3.25 5.55
N ARG A 133 -3.36 -2.95 4.93
CA ARG A 133 -4.34 -3.95 4.52
C ARG A 133 -5.07 -3.48 3.28
N ASP A 134 -5.44 -4.42 2.43
CA ASP A 134 -6.38 -4.17 1.35
C ASP A 134 -7.79 -4.04 1.94
N LEU A 135 -8.19 -2.80 2.23
CA LEU A 135 -9.47 -2.54 2.90
C LEU A 135 -10.61 -2.48 1.90
N ASP A 136 -10.34 -2.15 0.63
CA ASP A 136 -11.36 -2.05 -0.41
C ASP A 136 -11.26 -3.06 -1.56
N GLY A 137 -10.45 -4.11 -1.33
CA GLY A 137 -10.38 -5.36 -2.09
C GLY A 137 -9.94 -5.17 -3.52
N ASP A 138 -9.13 -4.15 -3.77
CA ASP A 138 -8.50 -3.92 -5.06
C ASP A 138 -7.10 -4.54 -5.16
N SER A 139 -6.77 -5.41 -4.20
CA SER A 139 -5.51 -6.15 -4.04
C SER A 139 -4.29 -5.26 -3.85
N LYS A 140 -4.50 -3.99 -3.50
CA LYS A 140 -3.44 -3.07 -3.09
C LYS A 140 -3.55 -2.81 -1.60
N LEU A 141 -2.40 -2.81 -0.93
CA LEU A 141 -2.38 -2.51 0.50
C LEU A 141 -2.64 -1.01 0.73
N ASP A 142 -3.72 -0.71 1.44
CA ASP A 142 -4.03 0.61 1.96
C ASP A 142 -3.37 0.84 3.32
N ILE A 143 -3.26 2.11 3.71
CA ILE A 143 -2.77 2.48 5.03
C ILE A 143 -3.92 3.03 5.85
N VAL A 144 -4.25 2.36 6.95
CA VAL A 144 -5.18 2.88 7.96
C VAL A 144 -4.41 3.24 9.22
N SER A 145 -4.65 4.43 9.77
CA SER A 145 -3.89 4.93 10.91
C SER A 145 -4.72 5.76 11.86
N THR A 146 -4.34 5.79 13.14
CA THR A 146 -4.96 6.67 14.12
C THR A 146 -4.35 8.06 14.10
N LEU A 147 -5.20 9.07 14.12
CA LEU A 147 -4.82 10.46 14.34
C LEU A 147 -5.09 10.85 15.78
N LYS A 148 -4.23 11.72 16.32
CA LYS A 148 -4.42 12.29 17.64
C LYS A 148 -5.46 13.40 17.58
N PRO A 149 -6.59 13.28 18.32
CA PRO A 149 -7.57 14.35 18.39
C PRO A 149 -6.95 15.59 19.06
N GLY A 150 -7.13 16.74 18.42
CA GLY A 150 -6.59 18.02 18.85
C GLY A 150 -7.69 19.06 19.02
N MET A 151 -7.31 20.28 19.43
CA MET A 151 -8.27 21.40 19.56
C MET A 151 -8.98 21.74 18.24
N PHE A 152 -8.37 21.39 17.11
CA PHE A 152 -8.86 21.71 15.76
C PHE A 152 -9.04 20.49 14.85
N THR A 153 -8.64 19.29 15.28
CA THR A 153 -8.79 18.04 14.54
C THR A 153 -9.72 17.11 15.31
N ASN A 154 -10.92 16.89 14.78
CA ASN A 154 -11.88 15.92 15.34
C ASN A 154 -11.69 14.52 14.74
N ASP A 155 -10.92 14.43 13.65
CA ASP A 155 -10.59 13.19 12.98
C ASP A 155 -9.55 12.40 13.76
N VAL A 156 -9.71 11.09 13.69
CA VAL A 156 -9.00 10.11 14.52
C VAL A 156 -8.65 8.84 13.77
N ILE A 157 -9.24 8.63 12.60
CA ILE A 157 -8.83 7.60 11.66
C ILE A 157 -8.57 8.29 10.33
N ALA A 158 -7.41 8.00 9.75
CA ALA A 158 -7.09 8.29 8.37
C ALA A 158 -6.98 6.96 7.61
N LEU A 159 -7.62 6.91 6.45
CA LEU A 159 -7.46 5.86 5.46
C LEU A 159 -6.84 6.49 4.22
N HIS A 160 -5.60 6.10 3.94
CA HIS A 160 -4.91 6.39 2.70
C HIS A 160 -5.09 5.19 1.78
N ARG A 161 -5.98 5.34 0.79
CA ARG A 161 -6.18 4.32 -0.22
C ARG A 161 -5.06 4.37 -1.26
N ASN A 162 -4.49 3.22 -1.56
CA ASN A 162 -3.46 3.06 -2.57
C ASN A 162 -4.09 2.96 -3.97
N LEU A 163 -3.86 3.95 -4.82
CA LEU A 163 -4.38 3.94 -6.19
C LEU A 163 -3.36 3.39 -7.20
N ASN A 164 -2.09 3.30 -6.82
CA ASN A 164 -0.91 3.03 -7.65
C ASN A 164 -0.94 3.70 -9.05
N PRO A 165 -0.18 4.78 -9.29
CA PRO A 165 0.90 5.28 -8.43
C PRO A 165 0.43 6.28 -7.36
N ASP A 166 -0.78 6.82 -7.47
CA ASP A 166 -1.27 7.89 -6.59
C ASP A 166 -1.90 7.35 -5.29
N TRP A 167 -2.30 8.27 -4.41
CA TRP A 167 -2.97 8.01 -3.14
C TRP A 167 -4.22 8.88 -3.02
N SER A 168 -5.21 8.40 -2.26
CA SER A 168 -6.32 9.24 -1.82
C SER A 168 -6.51 9.14 -0.31
N LEU A 169 -6.82 10.26 0.33
CA LEU A 169 -7.07 10.30 1.78
C LEU A 169 -8.56 10.47 2.08
N SER A 170 -9.04 9.65 2.99
CA SER A 170 -10.30 9.87 3.70
C SER A 170 -10.08 9.84 5.20
N THR A 171 -10.81 10.68 5.93
CA THR A 171 -10.74 10.73 7.40
C THR A 171 -12.12 10.49 8.00
N LYS A 172 -12.12 10.03 9.25
CA LYS A 172 -13.34 9.89 10.03
C LYS A 172 -13.16 10.44 11.43
N THR A 173 -14.14 11.22 11.87
CA THR A 173 -14.29 11.72 13.24
C THR A 173 -14.97 10.67 14.11
N PHE A 174 -14.48 10.54 15.34
CA PHE A 174 -15.05 9.67 16.37
C PHE A 174 -16.41 10.17 16.87
N SER A 175 -17.18 9.27 17.49
CA SER A 175 -18.22 9.71 18.43
C SER A 175 -17.58 10.51 19.57
N SER A 176 -18.31 11.47 20.17
CA SER A 176 -17.78 12.30 21.26
C SER A 176 -17.17 11.47 22.40
N PHE A 177 -17.75 10.29 22.65
CA PHE A 177 -17.23 9.31 23.62
C PHE A 177 -15.77 8.94 23.33
N MET A 178 -15.43 8.57 22.11
CA MET A 178 -14.10 8.07 21.78
C MET A 178 -13.06 9.20 21.79
N SER A 179 -13.45 10.41 21.40
CA SER A 179 -12.57 11.59 21.49
C SER A 179 -12.10 11.89 22.92
N GLU A 180 -12.93 11.54 23.92
CA GLU A 180 -12.64 11.75 25.34
C GLU A 180 -11.81 10.60 25.96
N ASN A 181 -11.70 9.46 25.27
CA ASN A 181 -11.18 8.20 25.85
C ASN A 181 -9.88 7.69 25.23
N SER A 182 -9.17 8.53 24.46
CA SER A 182 -7.81 8.28 23.96
C SER A 182 -7.68 6.99 23.16
N CYS A 183 -8.42 6.86 22.07
CA CYS A 183 -8.39 5.68 21.23
C CYS A 183 -7.29 5.74 20.18
N ASN A 184 -6.38 4.77 20.19
CA ASN A 184 -5.09 4.88 19.51
C ASN A 184 -4.52 3.55 18.98
N ARG A 185 -5.34 2.49 18.91
CA ARG A 185 -4.93 1.22 18.30
C ARG A 185 -6.01 0.76 17.34
N ILE A 186 -5.60 0.42 16.13
CA ILE A 186 -6.43 -0.14 15.07
C ILE A 186 -6.12 -1.63 14.92
N TYR A 187 -7.17 -2.40 14.66
CA TYR A 187 -7.10 -3.76 14.17
C TYR A 187 -8.04 -3.89 12.99
N THR A 188 -7.69 -4.76 12.06
CA THR A 188 -8.45 -4.95 10.82
C THR A 188 -8.82 -6.40 10.55
N PRO A 189 -9.61 -7.05 11.43
CA PRO A 189 -10.12 -8.40 11.16
C PRO A 189 -11.37 -8.36 10.26
N ASP A 190 -11.71 -9.48 9.65
CA ASP A 190 -13.09 -9.74 9.21
C ASP A 190 -13.87 -10.32 10.40
N LEU A 191 -14.69 -9.49 11.07
CA LEU A 191 -15.34 -9.86 12.33
C LEU A 191 -16.67 -10.59 12.12
N ASP A 192 -17.41 -10.28 11.06
CA ASP A 192 -18.72 -10.87 10.76
C ASP A 192 -18.69 -11.92 9.65
N ALA A 193 -17.50 -12.23 9.13
CA ALA A 193 -17.24 -13.25 8.11
C ALA A 193 -17.94 -12.93 6.78
N ASP A 194 -18.04 -11.65 6.43
CA ASP A 194 -18.63 -11.19 5.16
C ASP A 194 -17.60 -11.04 4.03
N GLY A 195 -16.32 -11.27 4.32
CA GLY A 195 -15.20 -11.16 3.38
C GLY A 195 -14.57 -9.77 3.35
N ASN A 196 -15.20 -8.76 3.96
CA ASN A 196 -14.62 -7.43 4.09
C ASN A 196 -13.80 -7.33 5.37
N LEU A 197 -12.64 -6.67 5.28
CA LEU A 197 -11.93 -6.29 6.48
C LEU A 197 -12.67 -5.14 7.19
N ASP A 198 -12.89 -5.32 8.48
CA ASP A 198 -13.44 -4.31 9.37
C ASP A 198 -12.33 -3.44 9.95
N VAL A 199 -12.69 -2.32 10.57
CA VAL A 199 -11.76 -1.50 11.34
C VAL A 199 -12.24 -1.44 12.78
N ILE A 200 -11.47 -2.02 13.70
CA ILE A 200 -11.69 -1.94 15.14
C ILE A 200 -10.74 -0.91 15.73
N VAL A 201 -11.26 0.07 16.46
CA VAL A 201 -10.45 1.00 17.24
C VAL A 201 -10.66 0.79 18.72
N THR A 202 -9.57 0.58 19.46
CA THR A 202 -9.62 0.40 20.92
C THR A 202 -9.31 1.70 21.67
N CYS A 203 -10.01 1.89 22.80
CA CYS A 203 -9.91 3.05 23.68
C CYS A 203 -9.48 2.62 25.08
N PRO A 204 -8.17 2.61 25.37
CA PRO A 204 -7.67 2.25 26.69
C PRO A 204 -8.25 3.12 27.82
N GLY A 205 -8.63 4.38 27.56
CA GLY A 205 -9.21 5.27 28.57
C GLY A 205 -10.63 4.89 29.01
N ALA A 206 -11.36 4.11 28.20
CA ALA A 206 -12.76 3.75 28.42
C ALA A 206 -13.01 2.26 28.67
N ASP A 207 -11.99 1.40 28.54
CA ASP A 207 -12.16 -0.05 28.44
C ASP A 207 -13.19 -0.45 27.34
N ALA A 208 -13.19 0.29 26.22
CA ALA A 208 -14.15 0.14 25.13
C ALA A 208 -13.46 0.05 23.76
N LEU A 209 -14.22 -0.38 22.75
CA LEU A 209 -13.83 -0.36 21.35
C LEU A 209 -15.01 0.09 20.47
N GLU A 210 -14.69 0.64 19.30
CA GLU A 210 -15.64 0.90 18.22
C GLU A 210 -15.28 0.04 17.01
N ILE A 211 -16.30 -0.39 16.27
CA ILE A 211 -16.17 -1.28 15.12
C ILE A 211 -16.80 -0.59 13.93
N TYR A 212 -16.03 -0.45 12.86
CA TYR A 212 -16.49 -0.04 11.56
C TYR A 212 -16.55 -1.27 10.68
N TYR A 213 -17.76 -1.77 10.46
CA TYR A 213 -17.97 -2.87 9.55
C TYR A 213 -17.63 -2.44 8.13
N GLY A 214 -16.75 -3.20 7.48
CA GLY A 214 -16.54 -3.15 6.05
C GLY A 214 -17.88 -3.34 5.35
N LYS A 215 -18.19 -2.46 4.40
CA LYS A 215 -19.38 -2.60 3.54
C LYS A 215 -19.01 -2.43 2.10
N ASN A 216 -17.72 -2.58 1.82
CA ASN A 216 -17.25 -2.62 0.46
C ASN A 216 -18.01 -3.79 -0.18
N MET A 217 -18.55 -3.56 -1.37
CA MET A 217 -19.02 -4.69 -2.16
C MET A 217 -17.75 -5.31 -2.72
N LEU A 218 -16.94 -5.90 -1.84
CA LEU A 218 -15.94 -6.84 -2.28
C LEU A 218 -16.74 -7.93 -2.96
N LEU A 219 -16.57 -7.98 -4.26
CA LEU A 219 -16.86 -9.21 -4.96
C LEU A 219 -15.94 -10.20 -4.26
N ALA A 220 -16.53 -11.20 -3.60
CA ALA A 220 -15.77 -12.18 -2.84
C ALA A 220 -14.60 -12.67 -3.69
N ASP A 221 -13.41 -12.75 -3.14
CA ASP A 221 -12.24 -13.35 -3.76
C ASP A 221 -11.75 -14.37 -2.73
N ARG A 222 -12.15 -15.63 -2.91
CA ARG A 222 -11.95 -16.65 -1.86
C ARG A 222 -10.56 -17.27 -1.87
N ASP A 223 -9.77 -17.08 -2.91
CA ASP A 223 -8.41 -17.59 -2.99
C ASP A 223 -7.34 -16.50 -3.00
N ASN A 224 -7.75 -15.23 -2.99
CA ASN A 224 -6.93 -14.02 -2.91
C ASN A 224 -5.94 -13.91 -4.07
N ASP A 225 -6.40 -14.15 -5.29
CA ASP A 225 -5.60 -14.01 -6.49
C ASP A 225 -5.82 -12.71 -7.26
N SER A 226 -6.61 -11.80 -6.68
CA SER A 226 -6.96 -10.48 -7.21
C SER A 226 -8.03 -10.49 -8.30
N ILE A 227 -8.65 -11.64 -8.58
CA ILE A 227 -9.76 -11.79 -9.51
C ILE A 227 -11.01 -12.14 -8.72
N PRO A 228 -12.05 -11.29 -8.72
CA PRO A 228 -13.20 -11.58 -7.88
C PRO A 228 -14.01 -12.78 -8.36
N ASP A 229 -14.54 -13.60 -7.45
CA ASP A 229 -15.33 -14.82 -7.65
C ASP A 229 -16.42 -14.74 -8.74
N ILE A 230 -16.95 -13.54 -9.01
CA ILE A 230 -18.00 -13.33 -10.02
C ILE A 230 -17.45 -13.26 -11.45
N ASN A 231 -16.18 -12.87 -11.58
CA ASN A 231 -15.43 -12.77 -12.81
C ASN A 231 -14.36 -13.88 -12.92
N ASP A 232 -14.13 -14.64 -11.86
CA ASP A 232 -13.13 -15.70 -11.80
C ASP A 232 -13.71 -17.07 -12.26
N THR A 233 -13.01 -17.70 -13.20
CA THR A 233 -13.27 -19.04 -13.71
C THR A 233 -12.99 -20.11 -12.65
N TYR A 234 -12.04 -19.89 -11.74
CA TYR A 234 -11.70 -20.76 -10.61
C TYR A 234 -11.77 -20.08 -9.22
N PRO A 235 -12.97 -19.71 -8.70
CA PRO A 235 -13.20 -18.95 -7.44
C PRO A 235 -12.72 -19.54 -6.10
N LEU A 236 -11.84 -20.53 -6.12
CA LEU A 236 -11.31 -21.28 -4.97
C LEU A 236 -9.86 -21.76 -5.22
N ILE A 237 -9.28 -21.45 -6.38
CA ILE A 237 -7.95 -21.87 -6.80
C ILE A 237 -7.26 -20.63 -7.38
N SER A 238 -6.34 -20.06 -6.61
CA SER A 238 -5.56 -18.90 -7.04
C SER A 238 -4.75 -19.20 -8.31
N ILE A 239 -4.84 -18.31 -9.31
CA ILE A 239 -4.09 -18.37 -10.58
C ILE A 239 -2.57 -18.20 -10.40
N GLY A 240 -2.15 -17.58 -9.30
CA GLY A 240 -0.75 -17.38 -8.95
C GLY A 240 -0.04 -16.45 -9.94
N SER A 241 1.05 -16.92 -10.54
CA SER A 241 1.88 -16.13 -11.47
C SER A 241 1.66 -16.51 -12.94
N LEU A 242 0.58 -17.22 -13.25
CA LEU A 242 0.25 -17.56 -14.63
C LEU A 242 -0.23 -16.29 -15.35
N ILE A 243 0.04 -16.21 -16.65
CA ILE A 243 -0.43 -15.10 -17.46
C ILE A 243 -1.93 -15.31 -17.70
N ASP A 244 -2.69 -14.24 -17.45
CA ASP A 244 -4.13 -14.13 -17.66
C ASP A 244 -4.37 -12.79 -18.34
N THR A 245 -4.69 -12.84 -19.63
CA THR A 245 -4.69 -11.65 -20.50
C THR A 245 -5.99 -10.87 -20.41
N ASP A 246 -7.11 -11.53 -20.13
CA ASP A 246 -8.42 -10.89 -19.99
C ASP A 246 -8.87 -10.74 -18.51
N SER A 247 -8.11 -11.34 -17.58
CA SER A 247 -8.31 -11.28 -16.13
C SER A 247 -9.61 -11.96 -15.69
N ASP A 248 -9.95 -13.08 -16.31
CA ASP A 248 -11.11 -13.91 -15.94
C ASP A 248 -10.78 -15.09 -15.02
N GLY A 249 -9.53 -15.21 -14.56
CA GLY A 249 -9.09 -16.27 -13.66
C GLY A 249 -8.73 -17.58 -14.35
N ALA A 250 -8.89 -17.69 -15.67
CA ALA A 250 -8.31 -18.77 -16.45
C ALA A 250 -6.92 -18.37 -17.00
N PRO A 251 -5.87 -19.17 -16.76
CA PRO A 251 -4.56 -18.86 -17.32
C PRO A 251 -4.53 -19.12 -18.83
N ASN A 252 -3.88 -18.24 -19.60
CA ASN A 252 -3.68 -18.41 -21.04
C ASN A 252 -3.10 -19.78 -21.40
N ASP A 253 -2.06 -20.17 -20.66
CA ASP A 253 -1.39 -21.45 -20.79
C ASP A 253 -1.45 -22.20 -19.46
N CYS A 254 -1.75 -23.50 -19.55
CA CYS A 254 -1.82 -24.34 -18.37
C CYS A 254 -0.93 -25.59 -18.49
N ASP A 255 0.16 -25.60 -17.72
CA ASP A 255 1.09 -26.72 -17.57
C ASP A 255 0.59 -27.84 -16.63
N GLN A 256 1.43 -28.83 -16.33
CA GLN A 256 1.00 -29.94 -15.47
C GLN A 256 0.72 -29.49 -14.02
N ALA A 257 1.33 -28.42 -13.53
CA ALA A 257 1.13 -27.94 -12.17
C ALA A 257 -0.26 -27.32 -12.01
N CYS A 258 -0.68 -26.44 -12.93
CA CYS A 258 -2.04 -25.87 -12.91
C CYS A 258 -3.11 -26.96 -13.15
N ILE A 259 -2.85 -27.94 -14.04
CA ILE A 259 -3.77 -29.07 -14.27
C ILE A 259 -3.94 -29.89 -12.98
N ASN A 260 -2.87 -30.06 -12.20
CA ASN A 260 -2.92 -30.83 -10.94
C ASN A 260 -3.74 -30.12 -9.85
N ILE A 261 -3.83 -28.79 -9.88
CA ILE A 261 -4.67 -28.02 -8.95
C ILE A 261 -6.12 -27.86 -9.45
N GLY A 262 -6.39 -28.25 -10.70
CA GLY A 262 -7.74 -28.33 -11.26
C GLY A 262 -8.06 -27.28 -12.32
N MET A 263 -7.05 -26.54 -12.78
CA MET A 263 -7.19 -25.54 -13.84
C MET A 263 -7.02 -26.16 -15.23
N SER A 264 -7.43 -25.40 -16.24
CA SER A 264 -7.13 -25.62 -17.66
C SER A 264 -6.76 -24.30 -18.31
N ALA A 265 -6.08 -24.38 -19.45
CA ALA A 265 -5.82 -23.20 -20.28
C ALA A 265 -7.14 -22.58 -20.69
N ASP A 266 -7.18 -21.26 -20.73
CA ASP A 266 -8.24 -20.54 -21.41
C ASP A 266 -8.24 -20.90 -22.91
N ASN A 267 -9.39 -20.74 -23.57
CA ASN A 267 -9.52 -20.99 -24.99
C ASN A 267 -9.85 -19.72 -25.79
N ASP A 268 -9.92 -18.57 -25.12
CA ASP A 268 -10.22 -17.24 -25.66
C ASP A 268 -9.45 -16.20 -24.83
N ASP A 269 -8.12 -16.25 -24.91
CA ASP A 269 -7.17 -15.57 -24.02
C ASP A 269 -7.39 -14.05 -23.85
N ASP A 270 -8.04 -13.38 -24.82
CA ASP A 270 -8.35 -11.95 -24.77
C ASP A 270 -9.86 -11.63 -24.70
N ASN A 271 -10.69 -12.67 -24.70
CA ASN A 271 -12.15 -12.65 -24.60
C ASN A 271 -12.80 -11.74 -25.64
N ASP A 272 -12.24 -11.67 -26.85
CA ASP A 272 -12.83 -10.98 -27.99
C ASP A 272 -14.05 -11.74 -28.57
N GLY A 273 -14.25 -12.98 -28.13
CA GLY A 273 -15.31 -13.89 -28.55
C GLY A 273 -14.89 -14.87 -29.65
N THR A 274 -13.60 -14.92 -30.01
CA THR A 274 -13.01 -15.80 -31.01
C THR A 274 -11.99 -16.72 -30.36
N LEU A 275 -12.32 -18.01 -30.27
CA LEU A 275 -11.40 -19.00 -29.70
C LEU A 275 -9.98 -18.94 -30.31
N ASP A 276 -8.94 -19.08 -29.49
CA ASP A 276 -7.52 -18.94 -29.89
C ASP A 276 -7.13 -19.77 -31.10
N VAL A 277 -7.71 -20.98 -31.20
CA VAL A 277 -7.46 -21.90 -32.32
C VAL A 277 -7.90 -21.35 -33.67
N ASN A 278 -8.78 -20.35 -33.67
CA ASN A 278 -9.30 -19.65 -34.83
C ASN A 278 -8.91 -18.17 -34.88
N ASP A 279 -8.22 -17.67 -33.85
CA ASP A 279 -7.84 -16.27 -33.75
C ASP A 279 -6.39 -16.03 -34.22
N PRO A 280 -6.18 -15.16 -35.23
CA PRO A 280 -4.85 -14.69 -35.59
C PRO A 280 -4.13 -13.86 -34.51
N TYR A 281 -4.85 -13.30 -33.53
CA TYR A 281 -4.30 -12.46 -32.47
C TYR A 281 -4.77 -12.85 -31.05
N PRO A 282 -4.54 -14.10 -30.58
CA PRO A 282 -5.17 -14.63 -29.35
C PRO A 282 -5.00 -13.79 -28.08
N LEU A 283 -3.98 -12.92 -28.03
CA LEU A 283 -3.65 -12.13 -26.84
C LEU A 283 -4.11 -10.68 -26.91
N VAL A 284 -4.80 -10.27 -27.97
CA VAL A 284 -5.07 -8.85 -28.24
C VAL A 284 -6.39 -8.65 -28.96
N VAL A 285 -7.35 -8.07 -28.23
CA VAL A 285 -8.67 -7.74 -28.77
C VAL A 285 -8.53 -6.85 -30.02
N PRO A 286 -8.92 -7.33 -31.20
CA PRO A 286 -8.79 -6.60 -32.44
C PRO A 286 -9.75 -5.39 -32.48
N PRO A 287 -9.35 -4.29 -33.12
CA PRO A 287 -10.17 -3.09 -33.18
C PRO A 287 -11.46 -3.33 -33.97
N THR A 288 -12.61 -3.11 -33.33
CA THR A 288 -13.92 -3.21 -33.98
C THR A 288 -14.26 -1.94 -34.76
N LEU A 289 -14.65 -2.09 -36.04
CA LEU A 289 -15.18 -1.01 -36.86
C LEU A 289 -16.71 -1.00 -36.85
N THR A 290 -17.31 -0.11 -36.07
CA THR A 290 -18.78 0.03 -35.96
C THR A 290 -19.33 1.14 -36.86
N PHE A 291 -20.34 0.83 -37.68
CA PHE A 291 -21.09 1.81 -38.46
C PHE A 291 -22.49 2.03 -37.86
N ASN A 292 -22.75 3.23 -37.34
CA ASN A 292 -24.08 3.60 -36.86
C ASN A 292 -24.90 4.21 -38.01
N TYR A 293 -25.89 3.47 -38.52
CA TYR A 293 -26.81 3.96 -39.54
C TYR A 293 -28.05 4.60 -38.91
N ALA A 294 -28.09 5.93 -38.85
CA ALA A 294 -29.23 6.70 -38.34
C ALA A 294 -30.30 7.01 -39.42
N GLY A 295 -30.56 6.07 -40.34
CA GLY A 295 -31.53 6.22 -41.42
C GLY A 295 -32.88 5.55 -41.16
N ASN A 296 -33.82 5.68 -42.10
CA ASN A 296 -35.09 4.95 -42.04
C ASN A 296 -34.81 3.44 -42.24
N THR A 297 -35.21 2.61 -41.26
CA THR A 297 -35.07 1.14 -41.25
C THR A 297 -35.75 0.45 -42.44
N ASP A 298 -36.59 1.16 -43.20
CA ASP A 298 -37.33 0.64 -44.35
C ASP A 298 -36.54 0.73 -45.67
N LYS A 299 -35.31 1.26 -45.68
CA LYS A 299 -34.47 1.34 -46.89
C LYS A 299 -33.18 0.53 -46.74
N PRO A 300 -32.81 -0.29 -47.74
CA PRO A 300 -31.56 -1.04 -47.70
C PRO A 300 -30.37 -0.09 -47.78
N ILE A 301 -29.33 -0.40 -47.00
CA ILE A 301 -28.02 0.22 -47.14
C ILE A 301 -27.44 -0.22 -48.49
N ALA A 302 -27.14 0.71 -49.38
CA ALA A 302 -26.60 0.43 -50.71
C ALA A 302 -25.25 1.13 -50.91
N GLY A 303 -24.28 0.40 -51.48
CA GLY A 303 -22.99 0.97 -51.91
C GLY A 303 -21.87 0.97 -50.86
N ILE A 304 -21.91 0.13 -49.83
CA ILE A 304 -20.76 -0.05 -48.94
C ILE A 304 -19.66 -0.82 -49.70
N SER A 305 -18.46 -0.25 -49.72
CA SER A 305 -17.24 -0.93 -50.14
C SER A 305 -16.21 -0.79 -49.03
N LEU A 306 -15.77 -1.91 -48.48
CA LEU A 306 -14.75 -1.99 -47.43
C LEU A 306 -13.45 -2.47 -48.08
N THR A 307 -12.39 -1.69 -47.93
CA THR A 307 -11.04 -2.07 -48.38
C THR A 307 -10.13 -2.09 -47.16
N GLN A 308 -9.84 -3.28 -46.64
CA GLN A 308 -8.81 -3.46 -45.63
C GLN A 308 -7.45 -3.48 -46.33
N THR A 309 -6.53 -2.62 -45.89
CA THR A 309 -5.14 -2.63 -46.37
C THR A 309 -4.28 -2.94 -45.16
N GLU A 310 -3.82 -4.18 -45.02
CA GLU A 310 -2.82 -4.53 -44.02
C GLU A 310 -1.49 -3.86 -44.37
N SER A 311 -0.99 -2.99 -43.50
CA SER A 311 0.41 -2.57 -43.55
C SER A 311 1.25 -3.59 -42.78
N GLY A 312 1.74 -4.61 -43.49
CA GLY A 312 2.81 -5.54 -43.12
C GLY A 312 3.07 -5.79 -41.63
N GLY A 313 2.77 -7.02 -41.19
CA GLY A 313 3.13 -7.52 -39.87
C GLY A 313 4.63 -7.46 -39.56
N THR A 314 4.90 -7.28 -38.27
CA THR A 314 6.11 -7.71 -37.56
C THR A 314 5.67 -8.46 -36.32
#